data_AF-A0A165J0P6-F1
#
_entry.id   AF-A0A165J0P6-F1
#
_cell.length_a   1.000
_cell.length_b   1.000
_cell.length_c   1.000
_cell.angle_alpha   90.00
_cell.angle_beta   90.00
_cell.angle_gamma   90.00
#
_symmetry.space_group_name_H-M   'P 1'
#
loop_
_entity.id
_entity.type
_entity.pdbx_description
1 polymer ?
#
loop_
_entity_poly.entity_id
_entity_poly.type
_entity_poly.pdbx_seq_one_letter_code
_entity_poly.pdbx_strand_id
1 'polypeptide(L)'
;ARLNQPQTIAEPGAGSCEKVRLLLDAWQPRHYMPLEISRECLLGASRQLAQDFPDVHISAVCADYCQAMAMPQALAQPGRVVFFPGSTIGNFEPAARSEFLKGLRKLAGPGGALLIGADLQKADTQLNAAYNDAQGLTAAFNLNALHHLNRELNCQFDTDNMRHVAFYNRAQQRIEMHLECLCDQDIQLGERSLTLKSGTRIHTENSYKFTVESFSAELVAAGFTPLSCWTDPQSLFSLHLAQA
;
A
#
# COMPACT_ATOMS: atom_id res chain seq x y z
N ALA A 1 12.25 -19.97 7.20
CA ALA A 1 11.17 -20.95 6.97
C ALA A 1 11.18 -21.39 5.50
N ARG A 2 10.64 -22.58 5.17
CA ARG A 2 10.43 -23.01 3.77
C ARG A 2 8.93 -23.12 3.53
N LEU A 3 8.42 -22.40 2.54
CA LEU A 3 7.14 -22.72 1.93
C LEU A 3 7.39 -23.81 0.88
N ASN A 4 6.42 -24.69 0.67
CA ASN A 4 6.38 -25.47 -0.57
C ASN A 4 6.20 -24.50 -1.75
N GLN A 5 6.65 -24.89 -2.95
CA GLN A 5 6.45 -24.07 -4.15
C GLN A 5 4.98 -23.68 -4.29
N PRO A 6 4.65 -22.37 -4.19
CA PRO A 6 3.26 -21.94 -4.25
C PRO A 6 2.73 -22.12 -5.66
N GLN A 7 1.49 -22.60 -5.74
CA GLN A 7 0.80 -22.73 -7.04
C GLN A 7 0.26 -21.39 -7.54
N THR A 8 -0.04 -20.48 -6.60
CA THR A 8 -0.65 -19.18 -6.90
C THR A 8 -0.05 -18.09 -6.04
N ILE A 9 0.33 -16.98 -6.66
CA ILE A 9 0.67 -15.72 -5.99
C ILE A 9 -0.45 -14.71 -6.22
N ALA A 10 -0.96 -14.10 -5.16
CA ALA A 10 -1.90 -12.99 -5.24
C ALA A 10 -1.23 -11.71 -4.70
N GLU A 11 -1.26 -10.62 -5.45
CA GLU A 11 -0.62 -9.37 -5.04
C GLU A 11 -1.65 -8.23 -5.05
N PRO A 12 -2.32 -7.95 -3.91
CA PRO A 12 -3.14 -6.76 -3.78
C PRO A 12 -2.27 -5.50 -3.78
N GLY A 13 -2.61 -4.50 -4.59
CA GLY A 13 -1.79 -3.30 -4.78
C GLY A 13 -0.50 -3.58 -5.55
N ALA A 14 -0.62 -4.31 -6.67
CA ALA A 14 0.51 -4.78 -7.46
C ALA A 14 1.32 -3.66 -8.13
N GLY A 15 0.75 -2.47 -8.31
CA GLY A 15 1.42 -1.33 -8.93
C GLY A 15 2.03 -1.68 -10.29
N SER A 16 3.36 -1.59 -10.41
CA SER A 16 4.11 -1.93 -11.63
C SER A 16 4.47 -3.41 -11.78
N CYS A 17 4.14 -4.26 -10.81
CA CYS A 17 4.55 -5.68 -10.76
C CYS A 17 6.07 -5.92 -10.81
N GLU A 18 6.90 -4.93 -10.45
CA GLU A 18 8.36 -5.06 -10.48
C GLU A 18 8.85 -6.09 -9.45
N LYS A 19 8.38 -5.97 -8.20
CA LYS A 19 8.89 -6.75 -7.07
C LYS A 19 8.53 -8.23 -7.16
N VAL A 20 7.39 -8.55 -7.74
CA VAL A 20 6.93 -9.94 -7.84
C VAL A 20 7.76 -10.77 -8.82
N ARG A 21 8.44 -10.14 -9.78
CA ARG A 21 9.33 -10.84 -10.73
C ARG A 21 10.33 -11.75 -10.02
N LEU A 22 10.91 -11.29 -8.91
CA LEU A 22 11.82 -12.08 -8.07
C LEU A 22 11.17 -13.38 -7.56
N LEU A 23 9.87 -13.34 -7.22
CA LEU A 23 9.13 -14.52 -6.78
C LEU A 23 8.69 -15.40 -7.95
N LEU A 24 8.34 -14.81 -9.09
CA LEU A 24 8.00 -15.56 -10.30
C LEU A 24 9.21 -16.35 -10.81
N ASP A 25 10.39 -15.74 -10.85
CA ASP A 25 11.65 -16.39 -11.23
C ASP A 25 12.01 -17.53 -10.26
N ALA A 26 11.88 -17.29 -8.96
CA ALA A 26 12.32 -18.24 -7.94
C ALA A 26 11.34 -19.41 -7.73
N TRP A 27 10.04 -19.17 -7.85
CA TRP A 27 9.01 -20.16 -7.53
C TRP A 27 8.30 -20.74 -8.75
N GLN A 28 8.32 -20.06 -9.90
CA GLN A 28 7.63 -20.46 -11.13
C GLN A 28 6.18 -20.91 -10.84
N PRO A 29 5.37 -20.07 -10.17
CA PRO A 29 4.01 -20.45 -9.82
C PRO A 29 3.17 -20.64 -11.08
N ARG A 30 2.18 -21.53 -11.02
CA ARG A 30 1.25 -21.74 -12.13
C ARG A 30 0.36 -20.52 -12.39
N HIS A 31 0.01 -19.78 -11.34
CA HIS A 31 -0.89 -18.64 -11.41
C HIS A 31 -0.34 -17.40 -10.69
N TYR A 32 -0.55 -16.24 -11.29
CA TYR A 32 -0.32 -14.94 -10.66
C TYR A 32 -1.56 -14.06 -10.80
N MET A 33 -2.01 -13.46 -9.69
CA MET A 33 -3.18 -12.59 -9.64
C MET A 33 -2.78 -11.21 -9.12
N PRO A 34 -2.41 -10.27 -10.01
CA PRO A 34 -2.24 -8.87 -9.64
C PRO A 34 -3.62 -8.25 -9.38
N LEU A 35 -3.78 -7.58 -8.24
CA LEU A 35 -4.93 -6.73 -7.93
C LEU A 35 -4.46 -5.27 -7.94
N GLU A 36 -5.15 -4.40 -8.67
CA GLU A 36 -4.81 -2.98 -8.70
C GLU A 36 -6.06 -2.12 -9.00
N ILE A 37 -6.13 -0.92 -8.45
CA ILE A 37 -7.28 -0.01 -8.67
C ILE A 37 -7.16 0.72 -10.01
N SER A 38 -5.93 1.03 -10.43
CA SER A 38 -5.66 1.63 -11.74
C SER A 38 -5.70 0.59 -12.85
N ARG A 39 -6.79 0.60 -13.63
CA ARG A 39 -6.95 -0.28 -14.80
C ARG A 39 -5.81 -0.15 -15.80
N GLU A 40 -5.35 1.08 -16.05
CA GLU A 40 -4.29 1.35 -17.02
C GLU A 40 -2.96 0.75 -16.57
N CYS A 41 -2.55 1.02 -15.33
CA CYS A 41 -1.34 0.44 -14.76
C CYS A 41 -1.40 -1.09 -14.77
N LEU A 42 -2.52 -1.67 -14.34
CA LEU A 42 -2.73 -3.11 -14.28
C LEU A 42 -2.56 -3.78 -15.64
N LEU A 43 -3.21 -3.25 -16.67
CA LEU A 43 -3.16 -3.83 -18.02
C LEU A 43 -1.77 -3.67 -18.66
N GLY A 44 -1.12 -2.53 -18.45
CA GLY A 44 0.25 -2.29 -18.91
C GLY A 44 1.22 -3.28 -18.29
N ALA A 45 1.27 -3.34 -16.96
CA ALA A 45 2.17 -4.23 -16.22
C ALA A 45 1.90 -5.71 -16.52
N SER A 46 0.62 -6.13 -16.55
CA SER A 46 0.25 -7.54 -16.78
C SER A 46 0.59 -8.01 -18.20
N ARG A 47 0.48 -7.16 -19.23
CA ARG A 47 0.88 -7.52 -20.60
C ARG A 47 2.38 -7.73 -20.73
N GLN A 48 3.18 -6.84 -20.14
CA GLN A 48 4.63 -7.00 -20.13
C GLN A 48 5.03 -8.27 -19.38
N LEU A 49 4.40 -8.50 -18.22
CA LEU A 49 4.69 -9.67 -17.40
C LEU A 49 4.31 -10.99 -18.11
N ALA A 50 3.22 -11.02 -18.88
CA ALA A 50 2.83 -12.18 -19.67
C ALA A 50 3.82 -12.53 -20.79
N GLN A 51 4.52 -11.52 -21.34
CA GLN A 51 5.57 -11.74 -22.33
C GLN A 51 6.83 -12.31 -21.68
N ASP A 52 7.18 -11.80 -20.50
CA ASP A 52 8.40 -12.18 -19.79
C ASP A 52 8.27 -13.54 -19.09
N PHE A 53 7.05 -13.93 -18.69
CA PHE A 53 6.73 -15.17 -17.98
C PHE A 53 5.63 -15.98 -18.70
N PRO A 54 5.90 -16.56 -19.88
CA PRO A 54 4.89 -17.20 -20.72
C PRO A 54 4.22 -18.43 -20.08
N ASP A 55 4.87 -19.08 -19.12
CA ASP A 55 4.37 -20.26 -18.42
C ASP A 55 3.50 -19.93 -17.20
N VAL A 56 3.41 -18.64 -16.81
CA VAL A 56 2.62 -18.18 -15.66
C VAL A 56 1.26 -17.68 -16.16
N HIS A 57 0.17 -18.26 -15.64
CA HIS A 57 -1.17 -17.78 -15.98
C HIS A 57 -1.53 -16.54 -15.16
N ILE A 58 -1.52 -15.37 -15.83
CA ILE A 58 -1.80 -14.08 -15.21
C ILE A 58 -3.30 -13.75 -15.26
N SER A 59 -3.91 -13.63 -14.09
CA SER A 59 -5.31 -13.27 -13.89
C SER A 59 -5.42 -11.87 -13.29
N ALA A 60 -5.38 -10.83 -14.13
CA ALA A 60 -5.44 -9.43 -13.68
C ALA A 60 -6.82 -9.05 -13.14
N VAL A 61 -6.87 -8.46 -11.94
CA VAL A 61 -8.12 -8.04 -11.28
C VAL A 61 -8.08 -6.54 -10.99
N CYS A 62 -8.98 -5.80 -11.65
CA CYS A 62 -9.14 -4.36 -11.41
C CYS A 62 -10.13 -4.15 -10.27
N ALA A 63 -9.65 -3.81 -9.07
CA ALA A 63 -10.50 -3.67 -7.90
C ALA A 63 -9.86 -2.80 -6.81
N ASP A 64 -10.69 -2.19 -5.97
CA ASP A 64 -10.27 -1.61 -4.71
C ASP A 64 -10.00 -2.74 -3.70
N TYR A 65 -8.72 -3.00 -3.41
CA TYR A 65 -8.31 -4.03 -2.47
C TYR A 65 -8.70 -3.71 -1.01
N CYS A 66 -9.15 -2.50 -0.71
CA CYS A 66 -9.58 -2.12 0.64
C CYS A 66 -10.98 -2.67 1.00
N GLN A 67 -11.85 -2.98 0.03
CA GLN A 67 -13.26 -3.27 0.30
C GLN A 67 -13.62 -4.77 0.32
N ALA A 68 -13.12 -5.58 -0.61
CA ALA A 68 -13.34 -7.02 -0.58
C ALA A 68 -12.31 -7.78 -1.42
N MET A 69 -11.39 -8.47 -0.75
CA MET A 69 -10.40 -9.35 -1.38
C MET A 69 -10.94 -10.77 -1.45
N ALA A 70 -11.83 -11.04 -2.40
CA ALA A 70 -12.25 -12.41 -2.69
C ALA A 70 -11.41 -12.97 -3.84
N MET A 71 -10.85 -14.17 -3.63
CA MET A 71 -10.24 -14.92 -4.72
C MET A 71 -11.36 -15.36 -5.68
N PRO A 72 -11.24 -15.13 -7.00
CA PRO A 72 -12.11 -15.79 -7.97
C PRO A 72 -12.08 -17.30 -7.74
N GLN A 73 -13.24 -17.95 -7.80
CA GLN A 73 -13.38 -19.37 -7.44
C GLN A 73 -12.44 -20.28 -8.26
N ALA A 74 -12.18 -19.91 -9.51
CA ALA A 74 -11.24 -20.59 -10.41
C ALA A 74 -9.78 -20.60 -9.91
N LEU A 75 -9.41 -19.68 -9.01
CA LEU A 75 -8.06 -19.53 -8.45
C LEU A 75 -7.98 -19.93 -6.97
N ALA A 76 -9.09 -20.40 -6.38
CA ALA A 76 -9.20 -20.76 -4.97
C ALA A 76 -8.60 -22.16 -4.68
N GLN A 77 -7.32 -22.35 -4.99
CA GLN A 77 -6.57 -23.58 -4.68
C GLN A 77 -5.81 -23.48 -3.34
N PRO A 78 -5.49 -24.61 -2.68
CA PRO A 78 -4.61 -24.61 -1.51
C PRO A 78 -3.20 -24.11 -1.84
N GLY A 79 -2.46 -23.63 -0.84
CA GLY A 79 -1.05 -23.23 -1.01
C GLY A 79 -0.85 -21.90 -1.75
N ARG A 80 -1.78 -20.96 -1.58
CA ARG A 80 -1.69 -19.58 -2.08
C ARG A 80 -0.72 -18.77 -1.24
N VAL A 81 0.07 -17.91 -1.88
CA VAL A 81 0.85 -16.86 -1.22
C VAL A 81 0.24 -15.51 -1.57
N VAL A 82 -0.18 -14.77 -0.55
CA VAL A 82 -0.50 -13.35 -0.69
C VAL A 82 0.79 -12.57 -0.52
N PHE A 83 1.11 -11.74 -1.50
CA PHE A 83 2.32 -10.92 -1.53
C PHE A 83 1.91 -9.45 -1.37
N PHE A 84 2.40 -8.80 -0.31
CA PHE A 84 2.13 -7.39 -0.01
C PHE A 84 3.43 -6.69 0.43
N PRO A 85 4.42 -6.55 -0.47
CA PRO A 85 5.82 -6.28 -0.12
C PRO A 85 6.15 -4.82 0.23
N GLY A 86 5.25 -3.90 -0.08
CA GLY A 86 5.43 -2.50 0.30
C GLY A 86 5.25 -2.31 1.80
N SER A 87 5.14 -1.05 2.22
CA SER A 87 4.61 -0.71 3.54
C SER A 87 3.28 0.04 3.42
N THR A 88 2.53 -0.22 2.34
CA THR A 88 1.18 0.33 2.12
C THR A 88 0.23 -0.06 3.26
N ILE A 89 0.53 -1.14 3.99
CA ILE A 89 -0.17 -1.50 5.23
C ILE A 89 -0.12 -0.38 6.28
N GLY A 90 0.94 0.43 6.26
CA GLY A 90 1.11 1.59 7.12
C GLY A 90 0.17 2.76 6.77
N ASN A 91 -0.55 2.72 5.65
CA ASN A 91 -1.49 3.79 5.30
C ASN A 91 -2.84 3.66 6.02
N PHE A 92 -3.11 2.48 6.58
CA PHE A 92 -4.34 2.19 7.29
C PHE A 92 -4.25 2.60 8.76
N GLU A 93 -5.27 3.28 9.25
CA GLU A 93 -5.53 3.44 10.69
C GLU A 93 -5.65 2.07 11.38
N PRO A 94 -5.31 1.92 12.67
CA PRO A 94 -5.20 0.61 13.33
C PRO A 94 -6.43 -0.30 13.20
N ALA A 95 -7.65 0.26 13.32
CA ALA A 95 -8.88 -0.52 13.18
C ALA A 95 -9.07 -1.04 11.74
N ALA A 96 -8.88 -0.17 10.73
CA ALA A 96 -8.98 -0.54 9.33
C ALA A 96 -7.87 -1.54 8.94
N ARG A 97 -6.66 -1.36 9.47
CA ARG A 97 -5.51 -2.25 9.27
C ARG A 97 -5.79 -3.65 9.79
N SER A 98 -6.38 -3.77 10.98
CA SER A 98 -6.77 -5.06 11.56
C SER A 98 -7.76 -5.81 10.67
N GLU A 99 -8.80 -5.14 10.18
CA GLU A 99 -9.77 -5.75 9.26
C GLU A 99 -9.13 -6.12 7.91
N PHE A 100 -8.23 -5.27 7.40
CA PHE A 100 -7.51 -5.54 6.17
C PHE A 100 -6.61 -6.78 6.29
N LEU A 101 -5.85 -6.93 7.39
CA LEU A 101 -5.04 -8.13 7.65
C LEU A 101 -5.91 -9.40 7.72
N LYS A 102 -7.10 -9.35 8.35
CA LYS A 102 -8.06 -10.47 8.34
C LYS A 102 -8.55 -10.76 6.91
N GLY A 103 -8.73 -9.74 6.08
CA GLY A 103 -9.00 -9.86 4.65
C GLY A 103 -7.89 -10.60 3.90
N LEU A 104 -6.63 -10.22 4.12
CA LEU A 104 -5.47 -10.91 3.54
C LEU A 104 -5.41 -12.38 3.98
N ARG A 105 -5.76 -12.67 5.24
CA ARG A 105 -5.83 -14.06 5.74
C ARG A 105 -6.88 -14.87 4.99
N LYS A 106 -8.07 -14.29 4.75
CA LYS A 106 -9.13 -14.93 3.94
C LYS A 106 -8.67 -15.14 2.49
N LEU A 107 -7.96 -14.17 1.92
CA LEU A 107 -7.42 -14.25 0.56
C LEU A 107 -6.36 -15.37 0.41
N ALA A 108 -5.47 -15.52 1.39
CA ALA A 108 -4.52 -16.64 1.45
C ALA A 108 -5.26 -17.98 1.65
N GLY A 109 -6.30 -17.97 2.51
CA GLY A 109 -7.14 -19.10 2.86
C GLY A 109 -6.38 -20.30 3.44
N PRO A 110 -7.05 -21.46 3.58
CA PRO A 110 -6.49 -22.58 4.35
C PRO A 110 -5.16 -23.10 3.79
N GLY A 111 -4.15 -23.17 4.67
CA GLY A 111 -2.80 -23.62 4.30
C GLY A 111 -2.04 -22.63 3.39
N GLY A 112 -2.58 -21.44 3.18
CA GLY A 112 -1.89 -20.35 2.49
C GLY A 112 -0.92 -19.59 3.39
N ALA A 113 -0.22 -18.63 2.81
CA ALA A 113 0.72 -17.77 3.53
C ALA A 113 0.59 -16.32 3.08
N LEU A 114 1.08 -15.41 3.93
CA LEU A 114 1.24 -14.00 3.67
C LEU A 114 2.73 -13.64 3.72
N LEU A 115 3.23 -13.02 2.66
CA LEU A 115 4.54 -12.38 2.60
C LEU A 115 4.34 -10.87 2.52
N ILE A 116 4.58 -10.16 3.62
CA ILE A 116 4.19 -8.75 3.80
C ILE A 116 5.35 -7.90 4.29
N GLY A 117 5.50 -6.71 3.72
CA GLY A 117 6.49 -5.72 4.14
C GLY A 117 5.95 -4.73 5.18
N ALA A 118 6.84 -4.24 6.03
CA ALA A 118 6.54 -3.16 6.96
C ALA A 118 7.75 -2.23 7.11
N ASP A 119 7.52 -0.93 6.97
CA ASP A 119 8.54 0.09 7.17
C ASP A 119 8.76 0.31 8.68
N LEU A 120 10.00 0.19 9.12
CA LEU A 120 10.32 0.19 10.54
C LEU A 120 10.53 1.60 11.10
N GLN A 121 10.38 1.74 12.41
CA GLN A 121 10.75 2.96 13.11
C GLN A 121 12.26 3.19 13.00
N LYS A 122 12.63 4.45 12.74
CA LYS A 122 14.00 4.92 12.54
C LYS A 122 14.08 6.40 12.94
N ALA A 123 15.24 7.04 12.79
CA ALA A 123 15.41 8.43 13.19
C ALA A 123 14.41 9.36 12.48
N ASP A 124 13.79 10.26 13.24
CA ASP A 124 12.83 11.24 12.72
C ASP A 124 13.37 12.05 11.54
N THR A 125 14.65 12.40 11.57
CA THR A 125 15.28 13.15 10.48
C THR A 125 15.24 12.37 9.17
N GLN A 126 15.47 11.06 9.23
CA GLN A 126 15.39 10.17 8.07
C GLN A 126 13.94 9.98 7.63
N LEU A 127 13.01 9.78 8.57
CA LEU A 127 11.58 9.67 8.26
C LEU A 127 11.05 10.95 7.62
N ASN A 128 11.33 12.12 8.20
CA ASN A 128 10.88 13.40 7.67
C ASN A 128 11.51 13.67 6.29
N ALA A 129 12.80 13.37 6.09
CA ALA A 129 13.46 13.58 4.81
C ALA A 129 12.90 12.70 3.69
N ALA A 130 12.47 11.47 4.01
CA ALA A 130 11.87 10.57 3.04
C ALA A 130 10.53 11.07 2.47
N TYR A 131 9.84 11.95 3.20
CA TYR A 131 8.56 12.54 2.78
C TYR A 131 8.65 14.04 2.47
N ASN A 132 9.83 14.64 2.63
CA ASN A 132 10.14 16.01 2.26
C ASN A 132 11.40 16.01 1.37
N ASP A 133 11.37 15.22 0.30
CA ASP A 133 12.52 15.08 -0.59
C ASP A 133 12.90 16.43 -1.22
N ALA A 134 14.20 16.70 -1.34
CA ALA A 134 14.72 17.97 -1.83
C ALA A 134 14.35 18.27 -3.30
N GLN A 135 13.92 17.25 -4.05
CA GLN A 135 13.48 17.40 -5.44
C GLN A 135 12.01 17.84 -5.54
N GLY A 136 11.26 17.84 -4.42
CA GLY A 136 9.86 18.24 -4.37
C GLY A 136 8.90 17.22 -4.98
N LEU A 137 9.33 15.97 -5.21
CA LEU A 137 8.50 14.95 -5.85
C LEU A 137 7.34 14.53 -4.94
N THR A 138 7.57 14.38 -3.64
CA THR A 138 6.52 14.05 -2.66
C THR A 138 5.53 15.19 -2.50
N ALA A 139 5.98 16.44 -2.58
CA ALA A 139 5.11 17.60 -2.55
C ALA A 139 4.20 17.65 -3.78
N ALA A 140 4.75 17.43 -4.98
CA ALA A 140 3.99 17.35 -6.22
C ALA A 140 2.98 16.18 -6.19
N PHE A 141 3.40 15.02 -5.68
CA PHE A 141 2.51 13.87 -5.48
C PHE A 141 1.35 14.21 -4.54
N ASN A 142 1.60 14.89 -3.42
CA ASN A 142 0.54 15.28 -2.49
C ASN A 142 -0.44 16.28 -3.13
N LEU A 143 0.08 17.31 -3.80
CA LEU A 143 -0.72 18.34 -4.48
C LEU A 143 -1.57 17.77 -5.62
N ASN A 144 -1.14 16.67 -6.24
CA ASN A 144 -1.90 15.99 -7.28
C ASN A 144 -3.31 15.56 -6.81
N ALA A 145 -3.51 15.33 -5.51
CA ALA A 145 -4.85 15.07 -4.97
C ALA A 145 -5.82 16.25 -5.23
N LEU A 146 -5.35 17.49 -5.08
CA LEU A 146 -6.18 18.68 -5.34
C LEU A 146 -6.38 18.90 -6.84
N HIS A 147 -5.36 18.68 -7.67
CA HIS A 147 -5.54 18.70 -9.12
C HIS A 147 -6.56 17.66 -9.59
N HIS A 148 -6.56 16.48 -8.98
CA HIS A 148 -7.56 15.45 -9.26
C HIS A 148 -8.96 15.91 -8.84
N LEU A 149 -9.14 16.42 -7.61
CA LEU A 149 -10.43 16.95 -7.14
C LEU A 149 -10.94 18.10 -8.02
N ASN A 150 -10.06 19.01 -8.45
CA ASN A 150 -10.41 20.07 -9.39
C ASN A 150 -10.91 19.53 -10.71
N ARG A 151 -10.25 18.50 -11.27
CA ARG A 151 -10.64 17.92 -12.55
C ARG A 151 -11.95 17.13 -12.45
N GLU A 152 -12.10 16.29 -11.44
CA GLU A 152 -13.25 15.37 -11.36
C GLU A 152 -14.49 16.02 -10.75
N LEU A 153 -14.32 16.95 -9.80
CA LEU A 153 -15.41 17.53 -9.00
C LEU A 153 -15.53 19.04 -9.13
N ASN A 154 -14.68 19.68 -9.95
CA ASN A 154 -14.63 21.12 -10.14
C ASN A 154 -14.48 21.90 -8.82
N CYS A 155 -13.58 21.43 -7.95
CA CYS A 155 -13.44 21.99 -6.60
C CYS A 155 -12.82 23.39 -6.50
N GLN A 156 -12.19 23.89 -7.56
CA GLN A 156 -11.57 25.23 -7.62
C GLN A 156 -10.49 25.49 -6.56
N PHE A 157 -9.79 24.46 -6.05
CA PHE A 157 -8.58 24.66 -5.25
C PHE A 157 -7.55 25.46 -6.06
N ASP A 158 -7.01 26.53 -5.47
CA ASP A 158 -5.83 27.22 -6.02
C ASP A 158 -4.57 26.52 -5.51
N THR A 159 -4.12 25.52 -6.28
CA THR A 159 -2.99 24.67 -5.92
C THR A 159 -1.67 25.41 -5.77
N ASP A 160 -1.51 26.58 -6.39
CA ASP A 160 -0.31 27.40 -6.26
C ASP A 160 -0.22 28.08 -4.88
N ASN A 161 -1.36 28.20 -4.20
CA ASN A 161 -1.48 28.71 -2.84
C ASN A 161 -1.66 27.60 -1.78
N MET A 162 -1.19 26.39 -2.09
CA MET A 162 -1.18 25.25 -1.19
C MET A 162 0.26 24.77 -0.93
N ARG A 163 0.56 24.46 0.32
CA ARG A 163 1.88 23.95 0.73
C ARG A 163 1.81 22.53 1.25
N HIS A 164 2.66 21.66 0.71
CA HIS A 164 2.92 20.35 1.29
C HIS A 164 3.58 20.49 2.68
N VAL A 165 3.06 19.75 3.65
CA VAL A 165 3.62 19.65 5.00
C VAL A 165 3.65 18.18 5.40
N ALA A 166 4.85 17.62 5.63
CA ALA A 166 4.99 16.28 6.17
C ALA A 166 5.86 16.25 7.43
N PHE A 167 5.41 15.50 8.44
CA PHE A 167 6.14 15.38 9.71
C PHE A 167 5.87 14.03 10.38
N TYR A 168 6.84 13.57 11.17
CA TYR A 168 6.71 12.38 12.01
C TYR A 168 5.98 12.72 13.30
N ASN A 169 4.76 12.20 13.44
CA ASN A 169 3.99 12.24 14.67
C ASN A 169 4.46 11.12 15.61
N ARG A 170 5.38 11.45 16.53
CA ARG A 170 5.94 10.49 17.49
C ARG A 170 4.89 9.80 18.36
N ALA A 171 3.83 10.52 18.74
CA ALA A 171 2.79 9.98 19.62
C ALA A 171 1.98 8.87 18.92
N GLN A 172 1.79 8.99 17.61
CA GLN A 172 1.08 8.02 16.78
C GLN A 172 2.02 7.09 16.00
N GLN A 173 3.34 7.30 16.08
CA GLN A 173 4.39 6.55 15.38
C GLN A 173 4.15 6.47 13.86
N ARG A 174 3.79 7.60 13.25
CA ARG A 174 3.48 7.70 11.82
C ARG A 174 4.00 8.98 11.21
N ILE A 175 4.31 8.95 9.93
CA ILE A 175 4.35 10.16 9.12
C ILE A 175 2.92 10.60 8.83
N GLU A 176 2.66 11.89 8.90
CA GLU A 176 1.46 12.50 8.36
C GLU A 176 1.81 13.44 7.23
N MET A 177 1.06 13.39 6.14
CA MET A 177 1.13 14.34 5.04
C MET A 177 -0.11 15.22 5.05
N HIS A 178 0.11 16.51 4.89
CA HIS A 178 -0.93 17.53 4.89
C HIS A 178 -0.73 18.49 3.72
N LEU A 179 -1.82 19.15 3.33
CA LEU A 179 -1.81 20.30 2.44
C LEU A 179 -2.34 21.51 3.22
N GLU A 180 -1.49 22.52 3.38
CA GLU A 180 -1.78 23.73 4.14
C GLU A 180 -2.12 24.90 3.22
N CYS A 181 -3.22 25.60 3.50
CA CYS A 181 -3.64 26.79 2.76
C CYS A 181 -2.70 27.96 3.09
N LEU A 182 -2.07 28.58 2.10
CA LEU A 182 -1.22 29.77 2.28
C LEU A 182 -2.03 31.08 2.35
N CYS A 183 -3.26 31.04 1.85
CA CYS A 183 -4.25 32.09 1.95
C CYS A 183 -5.64 31.46 2.15
N ASP A 184 -6.69 32.28 2.30
CA ASP A 184 -8.06 31.77 2.27
C ASP A 184 -8.34 31.11 0.90
N GLN A 185 -8.86 29.89 0.91
CA GLN A 185 -9.21 29.12 -0.27
C GLN A 185 -10.74 29.00 -0.35
N ASP A 186 -11.34 29.62 -1.35
CA ASP A 186 -12.76 29.42 -1.65
C ASP A 186 -12.90 28.19 -2.57
N ILE A 187 -13.50 27.12 -2.06
CA ILE A 187 -13.64 25.86 -2.80
C ILE A 187 -15.11 25.51 -3.03
N GLN A 188 -15.35 24.77 -4.11
CA GLN A 188 -16.66 24.27 -4.50
C GLN A 188 -16.76 22.76 -4.22
N LEU A 189 -17.87 22.32 -3.63
CA LEU A 189 -18.20 20.91 -3.43
C LEU A 189 -19.63 20.66 -3.88
N GLY A 190 -19.80 20.27 -5.14
CA GLY A 190 -21.13 20.15 -5.75
C GLY A 190 -21.83 21.51 -5.77
N GLU A 191 -22.94 21.65 -5.04
CA GLU A 191 -23.69 22.92 -4.91
C GLU A 191 -23.24 23.78 -3.73
N ARG A 192 -22.32 23.29 -2.89
CA ARG A 192 -21.86 24.01 -1.70
C ARG A 192 -20.56 24.73 -1.97
N SER A 193 -20.44 25.97 -1.50
CA SER A 193 -19.18 26.70 -1.43
C SER A 193 -18.72 26.78 0.03
N LEU A 194 -17.42 26.67 0.26
CA LEU A 194 -16.84 26.88 1.60
C LEU A 194 -15.48 27.56 1.48
N THR A 195 -15.15 28.38 2.47
CA THR A 195 -13.84 29.03 2.58
C THR A 195 -13.00 28.26 3.61
N LEU A 196 -11.90 27.66 3.16
CA LEU A 196 -10.84 27.18 4.05
C LEU A 196 -9.95 28.37 4.41
N LYS A 197 -9.77 28.65 5.70
CA LYS A 197 -8.96 29.79 6.13
C LYS A 197 -7.48 29.53 5.92
N SER A 198 -6.70 30.60 5.71
CA SER A 198 -5.24 30.55 5.74
C SER A 198 -4.73 29.76 6.96
N GLY A 199 -3.77 28.87 6.73
CA GLY A 199 -3.22 27.96 7.75
C GLY A 199 -4.05 26.69 7.99
N THR A 200 -5.22 26.55 7.38
CA THR A 200 -5.99 25.28 7.44
C THR A 200 -5.19 24.17 6.78
N ARG A 201 -5.08 23.02 7.47
CA ARG A 201 -4.44 21.81 6.96
C ARG A 201 -5.48 20.76 6.60
N ILE A 202 -5.35 20.21 5.40
CA ILE A 202 -6.06 19.02 4.95
C ILE A 202 -5.11 17.84 5.13
N HIS A 203 -5.45 16.90 6.01
CA HIS A 203 -4.72 15.65 6.16
C HIS A 203 -4.98 14.76 4.94
N THR A 204 -3.91 14.36 4.25
CA THR A 204 -4.00 13.59 3.00
C THR A 204 -3.54 12.15 3.15
N GLU A 205 -2.53 11.86 3.99
CA GLU A 205 -2.00 10.50 4.14
C GLU A 205 -1.42 10.24 5.54
N ASN A 206 -1.55 9.00 5.99
CA ASN A 206 -0.79 8.43 7.10
C ASN A 206 0.25 7.46 6.56
N SER A 207 1.40 7.34 7.21
CA SER A 207 2.30 6.22 7.03
C SER A 207 2.88 5.77 8.37
N TYR A 208 2.21 4.81 9.00
CA TYR A 208 2.61 4.17 10.25
C TYR A 208 3.94 3.43 10.08
N LYS A 209 4.77 3.53 11.12
CA LYS A 209 6.08 2.89 11.21
C LYS A 209 6.08 1.90 12.37
N PHE A 210 6.59 0.70 12.11
CA PHE A 210 6.42 -0.43 13.02
C PHE A 210 7.72 -0.80 13.72
N THR A 211 7.62 -1.58 14.79
CA THR A 211 8.74 -2.46 15.18
C THR A 211 8.42 -3.86 14.68
N VAL A 212 9.43 -4.73 14.61
CA VAL A 212 9.23 -6.13 14.22
C VAL A 212 8.25 -6.81 15.17
N GLU A 213 8.32 -6.50 16.46
CA GLU A 213 7.47 -7.06 17.51
C GLU A 213 6.03 -6.55 17.39
N SER A 214 5.83 -5.25 17.22
CA SER A 214 4.49 -4.67 17.13
C SER A 214 3.74 -5.18 15.90
N PHE A 215 4.40 -5.26 14.75
CA PHE A 215 3.78 -5.76 13.55
C PHE A 215 3.54 -7.27 13.61
N SER A 216 4.45 -8.05 14.19
CA SER A 216 4.23 -9.49 14.40
C SER A 216 3.03 -9.75 15.32
N ALA A 217 2.82 -8.93 16.34
CA ALA A 217 1.65 -9.02 17.20
C ALA A 217 0.34 -8.72 16.44
N GLU A 218 0.34 -7.73 15.54
CA GLU A 218 -0.82 -7.46 14.68
C GLU A 218 -1.14 -8.63 13.74
N LEU A 219 -0.11 -9.29 13.18
CA LEU A 219 -0.30 -10.50 12.36
C LEU A 219 -0.96 -11.63 13.17
N VAL A 220 -0.47 -11.88 14.40
CA VAL A 220 -1.06 -12.88 15.31
C VAL A 220 -2.52 -12.53 15.64
N ALA A 221 -2.81 -11.26 15.95
CA ALA A 221 -4.17 -10.80 16.25
C ALA A 221 -5.11 -10.95 15.05
N ALA A 222 -4.59 -10.86 13.81
CA ALA A 222 -5.34 -11.12 12.59
C ALA A 222 -5.51 -12.63 12.28
N GLY A 223 -4.97 -13.52 13.12
CA GLY A 223 -5.10 -14.96 13.01
C GLY A 223 -3.99 -15.64 12.21
N PHE A 224 -2.90 -14.94 11.88
CA PHE A 224 -1.74 -15.56 11.25
C PHE A 224 -0.81 -16.20 12.28
N THR A 225 -0.09 -17.24 11.87
CA THR A 225 1.04 -17.81 12.61
C THR A 225 2.36 -17.32 11.99
N PRO A 226 3.15 -16.48 12.67
CA PRO A 226 4.45 -16.04 12.15
C PRO A 226 5.40 -17.20 11.89
N LEU A 227 6.05 -17.23 10.73
CA LEU A 227 7.01 -18.26 10.34
C LEU A 227 8.45 -17.73 10.30
N SER A 228 8.65 -16.53 9.77
CA SER A 228 9.97 -15.90 9.66
C SER A 228 9.83 -14.38 9.50
N CYS A 229 10.88 -13.66 9.89
CA CYS A 229 11.03 -12.23 9.66
C CYS A 229 12.46 -11.98 9.18
N TRP A 230 12.61 -11.11 8.19
CA TRP A 230 13.89 -10.64 7.69
C TRP A 230 13.91 -9.12 7.70
N THR A 231 15.06 -8.54 8.00
CA THR A 231 15.30 -7.10 7.87
C THR A 231 16.46 -6.86 6.93
N ASP A 232 16.51 -5.65 6.35
CA ASP A 232 17.73 -5.18 5.71
C ASP A 232 18.85 -4.98 6.76
N PRO A 233 20.13 -4.85 6.34
CA PRO A 233 21.26 -4.73 7.28
C PRO A 233 21.19 -3.52 8.23
N GLN A 234 20.42 -2.50 7.89
CA GLN A 234 20.23 -1.30 8.72
C GLN A 234 18.94 -1.35 9.55
N SER A 235 18.17 -2.45 9.47
CA SER A 235 16.90 -2.63 10.16
C SER A 235 15.90 -1.48 9.89
N LEU A 236 15.85 -1.01 8.65
CA LEU A 236 14.96 0.06 8.21
C LEU A 236 13.61 -0.46 7.73
N PHE A 237 13.56 -1.71 7.27
CA PHE A 237 12.39 -2.36 6.71
C PHE A 237 12.38 -3.83 7.12
N SER A 238 11.19 -4.39 7.38
CA SER A 238 11.01 -5.81 7.63
C SER A 238 10.13 -6.48 6.58
N LEU A 239 10.44 -7.73 6.28
CA LEU A 239 9.62 -8.63 5.48
C LEU A 239 9.20 -9.80 6.37
N HIS A 240 7.90 -9.97 6.57
CA HIS A 240 7.31 -11.00 7.41
C HIS A 240 6.69 -12.09 6.55
N LEU A 241 7.00 -13.33 6.87
CA LEU A 241 6.30 -14.50 6.35
C LEU A 241 5.44 -15.12 7.46
N ALA A 242 4.15 -15.26 7.20
CA ALA A 242 3.16 -15.78 8.14
C ALA A 242 2.23 -16.80 7.47
N GLN A 243 1.83 -17.85 8.18
CA GLN A 243 0.84 -18.82 7.72
C GLN A 243 -0.57 -18.39 8.09
N ALA A 244 -1.52 -18.52 7.16
CA ALA A 244 -2.94 -18.22 7.38
C ALA A 244 -3.62 -19.29 8.23
#